data_AF-A0A6H1KV42-F1
#
_entry.id   AF-A0A6H1KV42-F1
#
_cell.length_a   1.000
_cell.length_b   1.000
_cell.length_c   1.000
_cell.angle_alpha   90.00
_cell.angle_beta   90.00
_cell.angle_gamma   90.00
#
_symmetry.space_group_name_H-M   'P 1'
#
loop_
_entity.id
_entity.type
_entity.pdbx_description
1 polymer ?
#
loop_
_entity_poly.entity_id
_entity_poly.type
_entity_poly.pdbx_seq_one_letter_code
_entity_poly.pdbx_strand_id
1 'polypeptide(L)'
;MPASPSADKPVTDRVAQADTMLCADRQFGDSAAIGERNLARFRLGLTMLARHDGEAADVLRTTAAAADEHLRPLLYDPVLRNCFEVDLARLESGRLGHSSFGAYASGHVSAPTADAPSSMGPCEALTRPHRSAWPGLGDTWVLTEPAPHGSSQEMLAGRLMELYRGALGDSRAAGPVDPADSVRAVLREGAELLAALLPAAGAGVLGHVTMVGFTRRESEEGPLQSMSGGDPLPSTVLLAPERCTSPWLAAESLLHEGAHLKLFDALRTGSVVRNATERVPIPWRIGSWTVIRVFVALHFYVHLLVFRAAAAAAGEAVHKRFGLPPSVEDLDEPSPGTPAAHSGQYRTSAERARYLAECVLSLPEQALTENGHRFARWLLTAFRLVDDDAPRPHDRAAATTRQAEPWQPPEIPPGGVLQRIIPVDACALPGLGQLVVSPTRSARMHWLNARSWTVYSLCDGRDLRSVHTAYARAVGLPADSEEVNRQVSDSVRRLVAADLITHDM
;
A
#
# COMPACT_ATOMS: atom_id res chain seq x y z
N MET A 1 32.29 -18.70 32.09
CA MET A 1 31.97 -19.57 30.95
C MET A 1 30.85 -18.90 30.17
N PRO A 2 31.08 -18.51 28.90
CA PRO A 2 30.04 -17.91 28.08
C PRO A 2 28.99 -18.98 27.76
N ALA A 3 27.72 -18.58 27.82
CA ALA A 3 26.59 -19.46 27.52
C ALA A 3 26.70 -19.99 26.08
N SER A 4 26.51 -21.29 25.93
CA SER A 4 26.44 -22.01 24.66
C SER A 4 25.40 -21.38 23.71
N PRO A 5 25.63 -21.46 22.39
CA PRO A 5 24.72 -20.89 21.39
C PRO A 5 23.34 -21.52 21.51
N SER A 6 22.32 -20.65 21.44
CA SER A 6 20.90 -20.97 21.34
C SER A 6 20.66 -22.14 20.40
N ALA A 7 19.90 -23.14 20.86
CA ALA A 7 19.33 -24.17 19.99
C ALA A 7 18.62 -23.50 18.79
N ASP A 8 18.92 -23.96 17.58
CA ASP A 8 18.25 -23.51 16.37
C ASP A 8 16.74 -23.73 16.50
N LYS A 9 15.97 -22.64 16.46
CA LYS A 9 14.50 -22.74 16.41
C LYS A 9 14.10 -23.55 15.16
N PRO A 10 13.09 -24.46 15.27
CA PRO A 10 12.64 -25.24 14.12
C PRO A 10 12.14 -24.33 13.00
N VAL A 11 12.30 -24.76 11.74
CA VAL A 11 11.95 -23.98 10.54
C VAL A 11 10.51 -23.47 10.58
N THR A 12 9.57 -24.29 11.06
CA THR A 12 8.15 -23.93 11.23
C THR A 12 7.96 -22.71 12.13
N ASP A 13 8.75 -22.58 13.20
CA ASP A 13 8.67 -21.42 14.12
C ASP A 13 9.22 -20.16 13.44
N ARG A 14 10.27 -20.28 12.63
CA ARG A 14 10.85 -19.15 11.89
C ARG A 14 9.89 -18.63 10.82
N VAL A 15 9.21 -19.52 10.10
CA VAL A 15 8.17 -19.18 9.11
C VAL A 15 6.99 -18.47 9.77
N ALA A 16 6.45 -19.02 10.86
CA ALA A 16 5.34 -18.40 11.58
C ALA A 16 5.73 -17.02 12.14
N GLN A 17 6.96 -16.87 12.61
CA GLN A 17 7.50 -15.59 13.04
C GLN A 17 7.62 -14.59 11.87
N ALA A 18 8.07 -15.03 10.70
CA ALA A 18 8.17 -14.19 9.50
C ALA A 18 6.80 -13.75 8.98
N ASP A 19 5.84 -14.67 8.93
CA ASP A 19 4.44 -14.40 8.57
C ASP A 19 3.82 -13.31 9.46
N THR A 20 3.96 -13.46 10.78
CA THR A 20 3.48 -12.46 11.75
C THR A 20 4.22 -11.13 11.60
N MET A 21 5.55 -11.18 11.38
CA MET A 21 6.37 -9.97 11.24
C MET A 21 6.00 -9.16 9.99
N LEU A 22 5.66 -9.82 8.88
CA LEU A 22 5.14 -9.18 7.67
C LEU A 22 3.76 -8.51 7.87
N CYS A 23 3.11 -8.70 9.02
CA CYS A 23 1.88 -8.00 9.38
C CYS A 23 2.03 -7.02 10.55
N ALA A 24 3.13 -7.10 11.30
CA ALA A 24 3.29 -6.37 12.55
C ALA A 24 3.56 -4.86 12.38
N ASP A 25 4.08 -4.44 11.23
CA ASP A 25 4.36 -3.02 11.01
C ASP A 25 3.08 -2.25 10.67
N ARG A 26 2.64 -1.36 11.58
CA ARG A 26 1.40 -0.60 11.41
C ARG A 26 1.35 0.33 10.17
N GLN A 27 2.50 0.68 9.60
CA GLN A 27 2.58 1.54 8.41
C GLN A 27 2.52 0.72 7.11
N PHE A 28 3.08 -0.49 7.10
CA PHE A 28 3.29 -1.25 5.84
C PHE A 28 2.75 -2.68 5.84
N GLY A 29 2.69 -3.33 7.01
CA GLY A 29 2.27 -4.73 7.14
C GLY A 29 0.86 -4.90 7.70
N ASP A 30 0.36 -4.00 8.53
CA ASP A 30 -0.96 -4.15 9.16
C ASP A 30 -2.08 -3.71 8.21
N SER A 31 -2.80 -4.67 7.62
CA SER A 31 -3.88 -4.39 6.66
C SER A 31 -5.03 -3.59 7.27
N ALA A 32 -5.34 -3.76 8.56
CA ALA A 32 -6.38 -2.99 9.23
C ALA A 32 -5.96 -1.52 9.36
N ALA A 33 -4.73 -1.27 9.82
CA ALA A 33 -4.18 0.09 9.91
C ALA A 33 -3.99 0.76 8.54
N ILE A 34 -3.69 -0.02 7.48
CA ILE A 34 -3.67 0.48 6.10
C ILE A 34 -5.08 0.88 5.66
N GLY A 35 -6.09 0.04 5.93
CA GLY A 35 -7.49 0.31 5.62
C GLY A 35 -8.01 1.57 6.30
N GLU A 36 -7.78 1.70 7.62
CA GLU A 36 -8.17 2.88 8.40
C GLU A 36 -7.59 4.19 7.82
N ARG A 37 -6.30 4.18 7.46
CA ARG A 37 -5.66 5.34 6.83
C ARG A 37 -6.23 5.66 5.45
N ASN A 38 -6.50 4.64 4.64
CA ASN A 38 -7.08 4.85 3.32
C ASN A 38 -8.51 5.39 3.40
N LEU A 39 -9.32 4.93 4.36
CA LEU A 39 -10.64 5.47 4.64
C LEU A 39 -10.58 6.93 5.10
N ALA A 40 -9.67 7.27 6.02
CA ALA A 40 -9.47 8.65 6.46
C ALA A 40 -9.04 9.57 5.31
N ARG A 41 -8.11 9.12 4.46
CA ARG A 41 -7.71 9.84 3.24
C ARG A 41 -8.87 10.04 2.28
N PHE A 42 -9.68 9.00 2.09
CA PHE A 42 -10.83 9.03 1.21
C PHE A 42 -11.88 10.03 1.70
N ARG A 43 -12.28 9.97 2.98
CA ARG A 43 -13.21 10.94 3.61
C ARG A 43 -12.72 12.37 3.46
N LEU A 44 -11.45 12.63 3.80
CA LEU A 44 -10.87 13.96 3.70
C LEU A 44 -10.82 14.42 2.24
N GLY A 45 -10.42 13.55 1.32
CA GLY A 45 -10.33 13.86 -0.11
C GLY A 45 -11.68 14.17 -0.73
N LEU A 46 -12.72 13.40 -0.41
CA LEU A 46 -14.09 13.70 -0.85
C LEU A 46 -14.58 15.05 -0.30
N THR A 47 -14.25 15.37 0.95
CA THR A 47 -14.54 16.68 1.55
C THR A 47 -13.82 17.82 0.83
N MET A 48 -12.56 17.60 0.43
CA MET A 48 -11.79 18.54 -0.38
C MET A 48 -12.41 18.73 -1.76
N LEU A 49 -12.69 17.64 -2.48
CA LEU A 49 -13.30 17.68 -3.81
C LEU A 49 -14.65 18.41 -3.78
N ALA A 50 -15.47 18.20 -2.74
CA ALA A 50 -16.79 18.84 -2.60
C ALA A 50 -16.73 20.37 -2.48
N ARG A 51 -15.59 20.95 -2.07
CA ARG A 51 -15.41 22.41 -2.04
C ARG A 51 -15.14 22.99 -3.42
N HIS A 52 -14.54 22.21 -4.30
CA HIS A 52 -14.07 22.66 -5.60
C HIS A 52 -15.06 22.33 -6.72
N ASP A 53 -15.83 21.25 -6.59
CA ASP A 53 -16.90 20.90 -7.52
C ASP A 53 -18.27 21.16 -6.88
N GLY A 54 -18.87 22.31 -7.23
CA GLY A 54 -20.18 22.71 -6.74
C GLY A 54 -21.32 21.82 -7.24
N GLU A 55 -21.18 21.20 -8.41
CA GLU A 55 -22.22 20.36 -9.01
C GLU A 55 -22.27 18.98 -8.34
N ALA A 56 -21.11 18.43 -7.98
CA ALA A 56 -20.99 17.17 -7.24
C ALA A 56 -20.92 17.34 -5.71
N ALA A 57 -21.00 18.56 -5.17
CA ALA A 57 -20.72 18.84 -3.77
C ALA A 57 -21.56 18.00 -2.79
N ASP A 58 -22.85 17.83 -3.08
CA ASP A 58 -23.78 17.12 -2.18
C ASP A 58 -23.52 15.61 -2.16
N VAL A 59 -23.28 14.97 -3.31
CA VAL A 59 -22.92 13.54 -3.35
C VAL A 59 -21.57 13.30 -2.68
N LEU A 60 -20.59 14.18 -2.90
CA LEU A 60 -19.26 14.05 -2.31
C LEU A 60 -19.30 14.21 -0.78
N ARG A 61 -20.03 15.21 -0.25
CA ARG A 61 -20.22 15.39 1.19
C ARG A 61 -20.98 14.23 1.83
N THR A 62 -22.08 13.80 1.20
CA THR A 62 -22.89 12.67 1.68
C THR A 62 -22.06 11.40 1.74
N THR A 63 -21.26 11.15 0.69
CA THR A 63 -20.36 10.00 0.65
C THR A 63 -19.30 10.11 1.74
N ALA A 64 -18.62 11.27 1.88
CA ALA A 64 -17.60 11.47 2.92
C ALA A 64 -18.12 11.26 4.35
N ALA A 65 -19.38 11.58 4.60
CA ALA A 65 -20.05 11.44 5.89
C ALA A 65 -20.58 10.01 6.15
N ALA A 66 -20.59 9.13 5.15
CA ALA A 66 -21.12 7.78 5.29
C ALA A 66 -20.33 6.93 6.32
N ALA A 67 -20.97 5.86 6.82
CA ALA A 67 -20.33 4.90 7.69
C ALA A 67 -19.28 4.06 6.93
N ASP A 68 -18.30 3.50 7.64
CA ASP A 68 -17.18 2.78 7.00
C ASP A 68 -17.65 1.58 6.18
N GLU A 69 -18.73 0.92 6.60
CA GLU A 69 -19.34 -0.22 5.89
C GLU A 69 -19.88 0.17 4.51
N HIS A 70 -20.31 1.42 4.35
CA HIS A 70 -20.79 1.96 3.07
C HIS A 70 -19.65 2.57 2.24
N LEU A 71 -18.63 3.11 2.90
CA LEU A 71 -17.46 3.68 2.23
C LEU A 71 -16.53 2.62 1.65
N ARG A 72 -16.37 1.50 2.34
CA ARG A 72 -15.41 0.46 1.97
C ARG A 72 -15.66 -0.10 0.56
N PRO A 73 -16.90 -0.46 0.16
CA PRO A 73 -17.16 -0.90 -1.21
C PRO A 73 -16.86 0.18 -2.27
N LEU A 74 -17.08 1.47 -1.95
CA LEU A 74 -16.79 2.58 -2.87
C LEU A 74 -15.29 2.89 -2.97
N LEU A 75 -14.57 2.78 -1.85
CA LEU A 75 -13.12 2.98 -1.77
C LEU A 75 -12.35 1.95 -2.60
N TYR A 76 -12.83 0.71 -2.62
CA TYR A 76 -12.17 -0.39 -3.31
C TYR A 76 -12.85 -0.79 -4.63
N ASP A 77 -13.85 -0.02 -5.06
CA ASP A 77 -14.39 -0.12 -6.41
C ASP A 77 -13.34 0.39 -7.43
N PRO A 78 -12.98 -0.40 -8.45
CA PRO A 78 -11.87 -0.05 -9.34
C PRO A 78 -12.09 1.27 -10.10
N VAL A 79 -13.33 1.58 -10.50
CA VAL A 79 -13.62 2.82 -11.22
C VAL A 79 -13.65 4.00 -10.27
N LEU A 80 -14.41 3.90 -9.17
CA LEU A 80 -14.51 5.01 -8.22
C LEU A 80 -13.18 5.32 -7.56
N ARG A 81 -12.39 4.31 -7.18
CA ARG A 81 -11.03 4.51 -6.67
C ARG A 81 -10.15 5.19 -7.70
N ASN A 82 -10.15 4.75 -8.95
CA ASN A 82 -9.38 5.42 -10.00
C ASN A 82 -9.78 6.89 -10.17
N CYS A 83 -11.08 7.16 -10.26
CA CYS A 83 -11.63 8.51 -10.35
C CYS A 83 -11.22 9.39 -9.17
N PHE A 84 -11.32 8.87 -7.95
CA PHE A 84 -10.89 9.58 -6.75
C PHE A 84 -9.40 9.98 -6.82
N GLU A 85 -8.53 9.05 -7.21
CA GLU A 85 -7.09 9.32 -7.30
C GLU A 85 -6.74 10.32 -8.40
N VAL A 86 -7.40 10.21 -9.56
CA VAL A 86 -7.25 11.15 -10.68
C VAL A 86 -7.75 12.55 -10.28
N ASP A 87 -8.91 12.64 -9.64
CA ASP A 87 -9.49 13.90 -9.19
C ASP A 87 -8.60 14.57 -8.13
N LEU A 88 -8.04 13.81 -7.19
CA LEU A 88 -7.13 14.33 -6.18
C LEU A 88 -5.83 14.87 -6.80
N ALA A 89 -5.24 14.14 -7.75
CA ALA A 89 -4.05 14.60 -8.48
C ALA A 89 -4.35 15.86 -9.32
N ARG A 90 -5.56 15.96 -9.91
CA ARG A 90 -6.02 17.17 -10.61
C ARG A 90 -6.21 18.34 -9.64
N LEU A 91 -6.76 18.08 -8.45
CA LEU A 91 -6.92 19.10 -7.41
C LEU A 91 -5.55 19.65 -6.97
N GLU A 92 -4.61 18.78 -6.63
CA GLU A 92 -3.25 19.14 -6.21
C GLU A 92 -2.48 19.94 -7.27
N SER A 93 -2.78 19.71 -8.54
CA SER A 93 -2.18 20.42 -9.68
C SER A 93 -2.96 21.66 -10.14
N GLY A 94 -4.05 22.02 -9.46
CA GLY A 94 -4.90 23.17 -9.81
C GLY A 94 -5.66 23.00 -11.13
N ARG A 95 -5.87 21.76 -11.58
CA ARG A 95 -6.53 21.40 -12.85
C ARG A 95 -7.89 20.71 -12.67
N LEU A 96 -8.42 20.66 -11.46
CA LEU A 96 -9.74 20.09 -11.22
C LEU A 96 -10.81 21.07 -11.72
N GLY A 97 -11.50 20.68 -12.80
CA GLY A 97 -12.72 21.35 -13.27
C GLY A 97 -13.98 20.72 -12.68
N HIS A 98 -14.14 19.41 -12.91
CA HIS A 98 -15.24 18.59 -12.37
C HIS A 98 -14.68 17.27 -11.82
N SER A 99 -15.33 16.74 -10.80
CA SER A 99 -15.03 15.46 -10.17
C SER A 99 -15.62 14.31 -10.99
N SER A 100 -14.74 13.51 -11.58
CA SER A 100 -15.15 12.26 -12.22
C SER A 100 -15.74 11.29 -11.19
N PHE A 101 -15.25 11.29 -9.96
CA PHE A 101 -15.84 10.50 -8.87
C PHE A 101 -17.30 10.90 -8.63
N GLY A 102 -17.57 12.20 -8.49
CA GLY A 102 -18.91 12.74 -8.27
C GLY A 102 -19.89 12.32 -9.35
N ALA A 103 -19.47 12.34 -10.62
CA ALA A 103 -20.29 11.92 -11.75
C ALA A 103 -20.73 10.45 -11.67
N TYR A 104 -19.81 9.52 -11.38
CA TYR A 104 -20.15 8.10 -11.25
C TYR A 104 -20.90 7.78 -9.96
N ALA A 105 -20.53 8.42 -8.84
CA ALA A 105 -21.16 8.22 -7.55
C ALA A 105 -22.62 8.70 -7.52
N SER A 106 -22.95 9.79 -8.21
CA SER A 106 -24.33 10.34 -8.26
C SER A 106 -25.35 9.33 -8.79
N GLY A 107 -24.96 8.50 -9.75
CA GLY A 107 -25.80 7.45 -10.32
C GLY A 107 -26.04 6.25 -9.39
N HIS A 108 -25.28 6.14 -8.29
CA HIS A 108 -25.28 4.97 -7.39
C HIS A 108 -25.73 5.32 -5.96
N VAL A 109 -25.39 6.51 -5.46
CA VAL A 109 -25.75 6.96 -4.10
C VAL A 109 -27.24 7.37 -4.00
N SER A 110 -27.90 7.65 -5.13
CA SER A 110 -29.26 8.21 -5.15
C SER A 110 -30.40 7.20 -5.00
N ALA A 111 -30.14 5.92 -4.70
CA ALA A 111 -31.21 4.93 -4.50
C ALA A 111 -30.89 3.90 -3.39
N PRO A 112 -31.13 4.21 -2.11
CA PRO A 112 -31.31 3.17 -1.11
C PRO A 112 -32.64 2.46 -1.44
N THR A 113 -32.58 1.40 -2.24
CA THR A 113 -33.70 0.48 -2.33
C THR A 113 -33.75 -0.28 -1.02
N ALA A 114 -34.87 -0.18 -0.30
CA ALA A 114 -35.05 -0.69 1.06
C ALA A 114 -34.84 -2.21 1.21
N ASP A 115 -34.65 -2.95 0.11
CA ASP A 115 -34.56 -4.40 0.07
C ASP A 115 -33.21 -4.96 -0.48
N ALA A 116 -32.23 -4.12 -0.82
CA ALA A 116 -30.93 -4.60 -1.27
C ALA A 116 -29.90 -4.55 -0.13
N PRO A 117 -29.28 -5.68 0.27
CA PRO A 117 -28.13 -5.63 1.17
C PRO A 117 -26.99 -4.93 0.43
N SER A 118 -26.77 -3.63 0.66
CA SER A 118 -25.81 -2.82 -0.10
C SER A 118 -24.36 -3.03 0.36
N SER A 119 -23.89 -4.28 0.40
CA SER A 119 -22.48 -4.59 0.62
C SER A 119 -21.65 -4.57 -0.66
N MET A 120 -22.29 -4.65 -1.83
CA MET A 120 -21.59 -4.73 -3.12
C MET A 120 -21.18 -3.36 -3.65
N GLY A 121 -20.01 -3.31 -4.29
CA GLY A 121 -19.53 -2.13 -5.00
C GLY A 121 -20.30 -1.85 -6.30
N PRO A 122 -20.26 -0.62 -6.83
CA PRO A 122 -20.86 -0.24 -8.11
C PRO A 122 -20.49 -1.16 -9.29
N CYS A 123 -19.21 -1.44 -9.51
CA CYS A 123 -18.74 -2.29 -10.59
C CYS A 123 -19.11 -3.76 -10.38
N GLU A 124 -19.07 -4.22 -9.13
CA GLU A 124 -19.46 -5.59 -8.76
C GLU A 124 -20.93 -5.86 -9.11
N ALA A 125 -21.80 -4.88 -8.87
CA ALA A 125 -23.22 -4.96 -9.22
C ALA A 125 -23.50 -5.08 -10.73
N LEU A 126 -22.51 -4.77 -11.59
CA LEU A 126 -22.60 -4.96 -13.04
C LEU A 126 -22.36 -6.42 -13.46
N THR A 127 -21.83 -7.26 -12.57
CA THR A 127 -21.42 -8.63 -12.89
C THR A 127 -22.58 -9.59 -12.69
N ARG A 128 -23.03 -10.25 -13.78
CA ARG A 128 -24.13 -11.23 -13.74
C ARG A 128 -23.76 -12.51 -14.51
N PRO A 129 -23.80 -13.69 -13.85
CA PRO A 129 -24.06 -13.90 -12.43
C PRO A 129 -22.93 -13.36 -11.55
N HIS A 130 -23.27 -12.83 -10.37
CA HIS A 130 -22.27 -12.45 -9.37
C HIS A 130 -21.52 -13.70 -8.88
N ARG A 131 -20.19 -13.61 -8.77
CA ARG A 131 -19.32 -14.72 -8.39
C ARG A 131 -18.24 -14.24 -7.43
N SER A 132 -18.30 -14.69 -6.18
CA SER A 132 -17.19 -14.55 -5.23
C SER A 132 -15.99 -15.40 -5.68
N ALA A 133 -14.79 -14.82 -5.60
CA ALA A 133 -13.55 -15.50 -5.95
C ALA A 133 -13.14 -16.54 -4.87
N TRP A 134 -13.35 -16.21 -3.59
CA TRP A 134 -13.07 -17.08 -2.45
C TRP A 134 -14.00 -16.78 -1.26
N PRO A 135 -15.18 -17.42 -1.20
CA PRO A 135 -16.14 -17.18 -0.12
C PRO A 135 -15.52 -17.39 1.27
N GLY A 136 -15.69 -16.41 2.17
CA GLY A 136 -15.22 -16.47 3.56
C GLY A 136 -13.79 -15.97 3.80
N LEU A 137 -13.05 -15.58 2.76
CA LEU A 137 -11.72 -14.98 2.86
C LEU A 137 -11.68 -13.49 2.43
N GLY A 138 -12.86 -12.87 2.26
CA GLY A 138 -13.03 -11.47 1.88
C GLY A 138 -14.17 -11.26 0.88
N ASP A 139 -14.30 -10.02 0.41
CA ASP A 139 -15.37 -9.57 -0.50
C ASP A 139 -14.93 -9.60 -1.97
N THR A 140 -13.95 -10.43 -2.31
CA THR A 140 -13.38 -10.46 -3.66
C THR A 140 -14.33 -11.15 -4.63
N TRP A 141 -14.53 -10.55 -5.80
CA TRP A 141 -15.37 -11.07 -6.88
C TRP A 141 -14.58 -11.28 -8.18
N VAL A 142 -15.14 -12.10 -9.08
CA VAL A 142 -14.54 -12.43 -10.37
C VAL A 142 -15.14 -11.54 -11.46
N LEU A 143 -14.27 -10.81 -12.17
CA LEU A 143 -14.66 -10.01 -13.33
C LEU A 143 -15.12 -10.91 -14.47
N THR A 144 -16.36 -10.72 -14.89
CA THR A 144 -16.90 -11.23 -16.17
C THR A 144 -17.29 -10.05 -17.06
N GLU A 145 -17.79 -10.32 -18.26
CA GLU A 145 -18.37 -9.27 -19.10
C GLU A 145 -19.46 -8.51 -18.31
N PRO A 146 -19.38 -7.17 -18.20
CA PRO A 146 -20.40 -6.39 -17.51
C PRO A 146 -21.77 -6.47 -18.20
N ALA A 147 -22.84 -6.55 -17.42
CA ALA A 147 -24.22 -6.58 -17.90
C ALA A 147 -25.02 -5.36 -17.37
N PRO A 148 -24.74 -4.14 -17.86
CA PRO A 148 -25.38 -2.92 -17.38
C PRO A 148 -26.87 -2.85 -17.73
N HIS A 149 -27.65 -2.23 -16.86
CA HIS A 149 -29.08 -1.94 -17.03
C HIS A 149 -29.32 -0.43 -16.91
N GLY A 150 -29.40 0.25 -18.05
CA GLY A 150 -29.63 1.69 -18.13
C GLY A 150 -28.34 2.52 -18.26
N SER A 151 -28.50 3.80 -18.57
CA SER A 151 -27.41 4.67 -19.02
C SER A 151 -26.30 4.88 -17.98
N SER A 152 -26.63 4.98 -16.69
CA SER A 152 -25.62 5.16 -15.63
C SER A 152 -24.71 3.94 -15.47
N GLN A 153 -25.29 2.74 -15.55
CA GLN A 153 -24.54 1.49 -15.51
C GLN A 153 -23.73 1.27 -16.79
N GLU A 154 -24.25 1.69 -17.96
CA GLU A 154 -23.52 1.65 -19.23
C GLU A 154 -22.26 2.51 -19.19
N MET A 155 -22.34 3.73 -18.66
CA MET A 155 -21.17 4.60 -18.47
C MET A 155 -20.13 3.96 -17.53
N LEU A 156 -20.59 3.39 -16.40
CA LEU A 156 -19.69 2.74 -15.44
C LEU A 156 -19.01 1.51 -16.05
N ALA A 157 -19.77 0.65 -16.74
CA ALA A 157 -19.26 -0.52 -17.45
C ALA A 157 -18.24 -0.12 -18.53
N GLY A 158 -18.53 0.92 -19.30
CA GLY A 158 -17.62 1.47 -20.30
C GLY A 158 -16.30 1.93 -19.68
N ARG A 159 -16.37 2.64 -18.55
CA ARG A 159 -15.18 3.10 -17.82
C ARG A 159 -14.38 1.94 -17.23
N LEU A 160 -15.03 0.94 -16.62
CA LEU A 160 -14.37 -0.26 -16.11
C LEU A 160 -13.57 -0.96 -17.21
N MET A 161 -14.19 -1.13 -18.38
CA MET A 161 -13.54 -1.76 -19.53
C MET A 161 -12.43 -0.90 -20.15
N GLU A 162 -12.55 0.43 -20.11
CA GLU A 162 -11.47 1.35 -20.48
C GLU A 162 -10.26 1.17 -19.55
N LEU A 163 -10.47 1.16 -18.23
CA LEU A 163 -9.41 0.98 -17.23
C LEU A 163 -8.75 -0.40 -17.36
N TYR A 164 -9.54 -1.45 -17.58
CA TYR A 164 -9.05 -2.80 -17.83
C TYR A 164 -8.12 -2.86 -19.05
N ARG A 165 -8.54 -2.32 -20.20
CA ARG A 165 -7.69 -2.26 -21.40
C ARG A 165 -6.46 -1.37 -21.21
N GLY A 166 -6.63 -0.25 -20.50
CA GLY A 166 -5.53 0.65 -20.14
C GLY A 166 -4.48 -0.01 -19.27
N ALA A 167 -4.89 -0.80 -18.27
CA ALA A 167 -3.97 -1.58 -17.42
C ALA A 167 -3.19 -2.62 -18.23
N LEU A 168 -3.83 -3.22 -19.26
CA LEU A 168 -3.15 -4.13 -20.19
C LEU A 168 -2.23 -3.42 -21.19
N GLY A 169 -2.24 -2.08 -21.26
CA GLY A 169 -1.45 -1.31 -22.22
C GLY A 169 -1.90 -1.49 -23.68
N ASP A 170 -3.09 -2.06 -23.90
CA ASP A 170 -3.61 -2.37 -25.23
C ASP A 170 -5.10 -2.01 -25.32
N SER A 171 -5.40 -0.94 -26.06
CA SER A 171 -6.78 -0.49 -26.29
C SER A 171 -7.62 -1.46 -27.11
N ARG A 172 -7.00 -2.47 -27.74
CA ARG A 172 -7.65 -3.53 -28.50
C ARG A 172 -7.70 -4.86 -27.74
N ALA A 173 -7.24 -4.89 -26.49
CA ALA A 173 -7.32 -6.08 -25.68
C ALA A 173 -8.76 -6.63 -25.64
N ALA A 174 -8.87 -7.94 -25.81
CA ALA A 174 -10.15 -8.65 -25.67
C ALA A 174 -10.72 -8.45 -24.26
N GLY A 175 -12.04 -8.61 -24.14
CA GLY A 175 -12.72 -8.58 -22.84
C GLY A 175 -12.18 -9.64 -21.86
N PRO A 176 -12.56 -9.56 -20.58
CA PRO A 176 -12.20 -10.58 -19.61
C PRO A 176 -12.65 -11.97 -20.06
N VAL A 177 -11.81 -12.97 -19.85
CA VAL A 177 -12.14 -14.37 -20.10
C VAL A 177 -13.11 -14.83 -19.01
N ASP A 178 -14.28 -15.37 -19.39
CA ASP A 178 -15.15 -16.03 -18.42
C ASP A 178 -14.52 -17.37 -17.98
N PRO A 179 -14.08 -17.52 -16.71
CA PRO A 179 -13.38 -18.71 -16.29
C PRO A 179 -14.35 -19.89 -16.09
N ALA A 180 -13.96 -21.06 -16.59
CA ALA A 180 -14.63 -22.32 -16.30
C ALA A 180 -14.71 -22.60 -14.79
N ASP A 181 -15.69 -23.39 -14.37
CA ASP A 181 -15.91 -23.74 -12.96
C ASP A 181 -14.68 -24.38 -12.30
N SER A 182 -13.93 -25.19 -13.05
CA SER A 182 -12.67 -25.80 -12.59
C SER A 182 -11.59 -24.77 -12.30
N VAL A 183 -11.44 -23.75 -13.15
CA VAL A 183 -10.48 -22.64 -12.95
C VAL A 183 -10.85 -21.86 -11.68
N ARG A 184 -12.15 -21.59 -11.47
CA ARG A 184 -12.61 -20.89 -10.26
C ARG A 184 -12.42 -21.73 -9.00
N ALA A 185 -12.61 -23.05 -9.09
CA ALA A 185 -12.34 -23.96 -7.96
C ALA A 185 -10.86 -23.92 -7.55
N VAL A 186 -9.94 -23.96 -8.51
CA VAL A 186 -8.49 -23.87 -8.24
C VAL A 186 -8.11 -22.49 -7.70
N LEU A 187 -8.71 -21.40 -8.20
CA LEU A 187 -8.50 -20.06 -7.65
C LEU A 187 -8.87 -20.00 -6.16
N ARG A 188 -10.06 -20.51 -5.81
CA ARG A 188 -10.52 -20.59 -4.41
C ARG A 188 -9.59 -21.43 -3.56
N GLU A 189 -9.21 -22.62 -4.04
CA GLU A 189 -8.27 -23.51 -3.34
C GLU A 189 -6.90 -22.85 -3.14
N GLY A 190 -6.44 -22.05 -4.11
CA GLY A 190 -5.21 -21.26 -3.99
C GLY A 190 -5.30 -20.19 -2.89
N ALA A 191 -6.42 -19.47 -2.79
CA ALA A 191 -6.65 -18.51 -1.71
C ALA A 191 -6.71 -19.20 -0.33
N GLU A 192 -7.38 -20.34 -0.24
CA GLU A 192 -7.44 -21.16 0.99
C GLU A 192 -6.06 -21.73 1.38
N LEU A 193 -5.27 -22.19 0.41
CA LEU A 193 -3.90 -22.65 0.63
C LEU A 193 -3.02 -21.50 1.13
N LEU A 194 -3.12 -20.32 0.52
CA LEU A 194 -2.36 -19.14 0.95
C LEU A 194 -2.70 -18.78 2.40
N ALA A 195 -3.99 -18.75 2.76
CA ALA A 195 -4.42 -18.49 4.13
C ALA A 195 -4.01 -19.61 5.12
N ALA A 196 -3.87 -20.85 4.66
CA ALA A 196 -3.41 -21.95 5.49
C ALA A 196 -1.90 -21.90 5.76
N LEU A 197 -1.09 -21.55 4.76
CA LEU A 197 0.37 -21.47 4.88
C LEU A 197 0.84 -20.20 5.59
N LEU A 198 0.16 -19.08 5.33
CA LEU A 198 0.48 -17.76 5.86
C LEU A 198 -0.77 -17.13 6.47
N PRO A 199 -1.22 -17.57 7.66
CA PRO A 199 -2.46 -17.09 8.26
C PRO A 199 -2.53 -15.57 8.46
N ALA A 200 -1.39 -14.92 8.74
CA ALA A 200 -1.35 -13.47 8.88
C ALA A 200 -1.20 -12.78 7.52
N ALA A 201 -0.11 -13.04 6.80
CA ALA A 201 0.21 -12.34 5.56
C ALA A 201 -0.74 -12.70 4.42
N GLY A 202 -1.13 -13.97 4.31
CA GLY A 202 -2.10 -14.46 3.33
C GLY A 202 -3.46 -13.80 3.46
N ALA A 203 -4.06 -13.83 4.65
CA ALA A 203 -5.31 -13.10 4.92
C ALA A 203 -5.13 -11.59 4.69
N GLY A 204 -3.99 -11.06 5.12
CA GLY A 204 -3.63 -9.66 4.96
C GLY A 204 -3.60 -9.19 3.51
N VAL A 205 -3.02 -9.96 2.58
CA VAL A 205 -2.94 -9.58 1.16
C VAL A 205 -4.26 -9.79 0.42
N LEU A 206 -4.99 -10.88 0.72
CA LEU A 206 -6.29 -11.16 0.09
C LEU A 206 -7.30 -10.04 0.40
N GLY A 207 -7.23 -9.44 1.59
CA GLY A 207 -8.08 -8.31 1.98
C GLY A 207 -7.88 -7.00 1.18
N HIS A 208 -6.83 -6.91 0.35
CA HIS A 208 -6.60 -5.78 -0.58
C HIS A 208 -7.00 -6.09 -2.03
N VAL A 209 -7.42 -7.32 -2.31
CA VAL A 209 -7.94 -7.71 -3.62
C VAL A 209 -9.47 -7.66 -3.57
N THR A 210 -10.09 -6.82 -4.40
CA THR A 210 -11.55 -6.77 -4.52
C THR A 210 -12.04 -7.36 -5.83
N MET A 211 -11.21 -7.33 -6.88
CA MET A 211 -11.57 -7.91 -8.18
C MET A 211 -10.46 -8.84 -8.69
N VAL A 212 -10.85 -10.02 -9.19
CA VAL A 212 -9.98 -10.91 -9.97
C VAL A 212 -10.50 -11.02 -11.39
N GLY A 213 -9.70 -10.62 -12.37
CA GLY A 213 -10.03 -10.79 -13.79
C GLY A 213 -9.17 -11.84 -14.46
N PHE A 214 -9.76 -12.66 -15.32
CA PHE A 214 -8.99 -13.57 -16.16
C PHE A 214 -8.74 -12.96 -17.52
N THR A 215 -7.50 -13.05 -18.00
CA THR A 215 -7.12 -12.45 -19.29
C THR A 215 -5.98 -13.20 -19.94
N ARG A 216 -5.84 -13.05 -21.26
CA ARG A 216 -4.70 -13.56 -22.02
C ARG A 216 -4.09 -12.40 -22.79
N ARG A 217 -2.79 -12.19 -22.61
CA ARG A 217 -2.01 -11.18 -23.33
C ARG A 217 -0.65 -11.75 -23.66
N GLU A 218 -0.25 -11.61 -24.91
CA GLU A 218 1.11 -11.82 -25.35
C GLU A 218 1.84 -10.47 -25.39
N SER A 219 3.08 -10.43 -24.95
CA SER A 219 3.93 -9.23 -25.05
C SER A 219 5.36 -9.60 -25.45
N GLU A 220 6.20 -8.60 -25.72
CA GLU A 220 7.62 -8.83 -26.02
C GLU A 220 8.36 -9.55 -24.87
N GLU A 221 7.85 -9.42 -23.64
CA GLU A 221 8.37 -10.10 -22.44
C GLU A 221 7.74 -11.50 -22.23
N GLY A 222 6.88 -11.95 -23.15
CA GLY A 222 6.19 -13.24 -23.10
C GLY A 222 4.70 -13.13 -22.71
N PRO A 223 4.04 -14.29 -22.50
CA PRO A 223 2.65 -14.35 -22.09
C PRO A 223 2.49 -13.82 -20.66
N LEU A 224 1.47 -12.99 -20.46
CA LEU A 224 1.05 -12.56 -19.13
C LEU A 224 0.80 -13.80 -18.26
N GLN A 225 1.38 -13.80 -17.05
CA GLN A 225 1.10 -14.81 -16.03
C GLN A 225 0.13 -14.25 -15.00
N SER A 226 0.52 -13.17 -14.34
CA SER A 226 -0.29 -12.40 -13.41
C SER A 226 0.10 -10.93 -13.50
N MET A 227 -0.80 -10.04 -13.06
CA MET A 227 -0.52 -8.61 -12.94
C MET A 227 -1.47 -7.97 -11.92
N SER A 228 -0.92 -7.14 -11.05
CA SER A 228 -1.67 -6.20 -10.24
C SER A 228 -2.07 -4.99 -11.09
N GLY A 229 -3.36 -4.62 -11.04
CA GLY A 229 -3.88 -3.52 -11.85
C GLY A 229 -3.32 -2.14 -11.48
N GLY A 230 -2.68 -2.01 -10.32
CA GLY A 230 -1.96 -0.81 -9.88
C GLY A 230 -2.85 0.44 -9.83
N ASP A 231 -2.27 1.60 -10.12
CA ASP A 231 -3.02 2.87 -10.17
C ASP A 231 -4.08 2.93 -11.30
N PRO A 232 -3.83 2.37 -12.51
CA PRO A 232 -4.84 2.36 -13.58
C PRO A 232 -6.10 1.55 -13.22
N LEU A 233 -5.94 0.40 -12.56
CA LEU A 233 -7.04 -0.48 -12.19
C LEU A 233 -6.87 -0.95 -10.73
N PRO A 234 -7.21 -0.09 -9.75
CA PRO A 234 -6.99 -0.35 -8.33
C PRO A 234 -7.65 -1.64 -7.82
N SER A 235 -7.06 -2.22 -6.77
CA SER A 235 -7.59 -3.38 -6.03
C SER A 235 -7.88 -4.62 -6.89
N THR A 236 -7.24 -4.71 -8.05
CA THR A 236 -7.49 -5.75 -9.04
C THR A 236 -6.27 -6.64 -9.26
N VAL A 237 -6.49 -7.94 -9.29
CA VAL A 237 -5.52 -8.93 -9.78
C VAL A 237 -6.01 -9.47 -11.12
N LEU A 238 -5.17 -9.39 -12.16
CA LEU A 238 -5.40 -10.02 -13.44
C LEU A 238 -4.56 -11.28 -13.54
N LEU A 239 -5.18 -12.41 -13.90
CA LEU A 239 -4.53 -13.72 -13.98
C LEU A 239 -4.72 -14.33 -15.36
N ALA A 240 -3.69 -14.99 -15.85
CA ALA A 240 -3.84 -15.97 -16.91
C ALA A 240 -4.54 -17.22 -16.35
N PRO A 241 -5.55 -17.78 -17.03
CA PRO A 241 -6.19 -19.04 -16.63
C PRO A 241 -5.19 -20.17 -16.37
N GLU A 242 -4.06 -20.15 -17.05
CA GLU A 242 -2.97 -21.13 -16.96
C GLU A 242 -2.29 -21.14 -15.57
N ARG A 243 -2.40 -20.04 -14.80
CA ARG A 243 -1.98 -19.98 -13.38
C ARG A 243 -2.91 -20.73 -12.44
N CYS A 244 -4.11 -21.10 -12.88
CA CYS A 244 -5.09 -21.88 -12.13
C CYS A 244 -5.09 -23.37 -12.53
N THR A 245 -3.91 -23.90 -12.85
CA THR A 245 -3.68 -25.34 -13.08
C THR A 245 -3.35 -26.10 -11.79
N SER A 246 -2.92 -25.39 -10.75
CA SER A 246 -2.62 -25.92 -9.42
C SER A 246 -2.92 -24.86 -8.34
N PRO A 247 -3.47 -25.24 -7.17
CA PRO A 247 -3.66 -24.33 -6.05
C PRO A 247 -2.38 -23.60 -5.63
N TRP A 248 -1.22 -24.25 -5.77
CA TRP A 248 0.09 -23.67 -5.43
C TRP A 248 0.47 -22.49 -6.32
N LEU A 249 0.25 -22.62 -7.64
CA LEU A 249 0.53 -21.54 -8.60
C LEU A 249 -0.44 -20.38 -8.43
N ALA A 250 -1.73 -20.68 -8.18
CA ALA A 250 -2.72 -19.67 -7.86
C ALA A 250 -2.39 -18.94 -6.55
N ALA A 251 -2.02 -19.66 -5.50
CA ALA A 251 -1.61 -19.08 -4.21
C ALA A 251 -0.39 -18.16 -4.35
N GLU A 252 0.62 -18.58 -5.11
CA GLU A 252 1.82 -17.77 -5.39
C GLU A 252 1.45 -16.48 -6.16
N SER A 253 0.65 -16.58 -7.22
CA SER A 253 0.19 -15.42 -7.99
C SER A 253 -0.67 -14.46 -7.16
N LEU A 254 -1.57 -14.98 -6.33
CA LEU A 254 -2.39 -14.17 -5.42
C LEU A 254 -1.54 -13.46 -4.37
N LEU A 255 -0.54 -14.16 -3.80
CA LEU A 255 0.41 -13.55 -2.87
C LEU A 255 1.20 -12.44 -3.56
N HIS A 256 1.75 -12.70 -4.75
CA HIS A 256 2.56 -11.74 -5.49
C HIS A 256 1.77 -10.46 -5.76
N GLU A 257 0.65 -10.56 -6.47
CA GLU A 257 -0.10 -9.38 -6.89
C GLU A 257 -0.83 -8.73 -5.71
N GLY A 258 -1.35 -9.52 -4.77
CA GLY A 258 -1.98 -9.01 -3.54
C GLY A 258 -1.00 -8.25 -2.65
N ALA A 259 0.26 -8.71 -2.54
CA ALA A 259 1.31 -7.99 -1.81
C ALA A 259 1.62 -6.64 -2.47
N HIS A 260 1.63 -6.56 -3.80
CA HIS A 260 1.78 -5.29 -4.51
C HIS A 260 0.60 -4.35 -4.24
N LEU A 261 -0.65 -4.81 -4.34
CA LEU A 261 -1.83 -4.00 -4.05
C LEU A 261 -1.82 -3.46 -2.61
N LYS A 262 -1.52 -4.32 -1.64
CA LYS A 262 -1.34 -3.92 -0.23
C LYS A 262 -0.27 -2.86 -0.07
N LEU A 263 0.88 -3.02 -0.71
CA LEU A 263 1.96 -2.04 -0.67
C LEU A 263 1.53 -0.71 -1.31
N PHE A 264 0.84 -0.74 -2.45
CA PHE A 264 0.33 0.49 -3.09
C PHE A 264 -0.60 1.25 -2.16
N ASP A 265 -1.52 0.56 -1.49
CA ASP A 265 -2.41 1.17 -0.49
C ASP A 265 -1.64 1.75 0.70
N ALA A 266 -0.58 1.08 1.17
CA ALA A 266 0.26 1.61 2.23
C ALA A 266 1.01 2.89 1.81
N LEU A 267 1.53 2.93 0.58
CA LEU A 267 2.31 4.04 0.03
C LEU A 267 1.46 5.29 -0.28
N ARG A 268 0.13 5.19 -0.40
CA ARG A 268 -0.77 6.36 -0.56
C ARG A 268 -0.71 7.35 0.61
N THR A 269 -0.14 6.94 1.73
CA THR A 269 -0.15 7.71 2.98
C THR A 269 1.25 8.04 3.50
N GLY A 270 2.29 7.74 2.70
CA GLY A 270 3.66 8.13 3.02
C GLY A 270 4.67 7.72 1.96
N SER A 271 5.59 8.65 1.63
CA SER A 271 6.71 8.34 0.74
C SER A 271 7.81 7.58 1.47
N VAL A 272 8.43 6.61 0.79
CA VAL A 272 9.62 5.85 1.22
C VAL A 272 10.92 6.53 0.75
N VAL A 273 10.89 7.20 -0.39
CA VAL A 273 12.07 7.80 -1.03
C VAL A 273 11.99 9.32 -1.05
N ARG A 274 13.13 10.00 -0.92
CA ARG A 274 13.22 11.46 -1.07
C ARG A 274 13.51 11.87 -2.51
N ASN A 275 14.31 11.08 -3.22
CA ASN A 275 14.60 11.28 -4.64
C ASN A 275 14.05 10.12 -5.46
N ALA A 276 12.96 10.36 -6.18
CA ALA A 276 12.33 9.34 -7.02
C ALA A 276 13.11 9.00 -8.30
N THR A 277 14.11 9.81 -8.68
CA THR A 277 14.87 9.64 -9.93
C THR A 277 16.15 8.84 -9.77
N GLU A 278 16.60 8.57 -8.55
CA GLU A 278 17.79 7.75 -8.29
C GLU A 278 17.59 6.34 -8.84
N ARG A 279 18.61 5.82 -9.54
CA ARG A 279 18.54 4.54 -10.25
C ARG A 279 19.59 3.55 -9.76
N VAL A 280 19.20 2.29 -9.70
CA VAL A 280 20.01 1.15 -9.27
C VAL A 280 20.15 0.17 -10.45
N PRO A 281 21.37 -0.29 -10.79
CA PRO A 281 21.57 -1.28 -11.83
C PRO A 281 20.93 -2.62 -11.44
N ILE A 282 20.35 -3.34 -12.40
CA ILE A 282 19.69 -4.63 -12.15
C ILE A 282 20.31 -5.70 -13.05
N PRO A 283 21.14 -6.62 -12.51
CA PRO A 283 21.96 -7.52 -13.31
C PRO A 283 21.19 -8.47 -14.24
N TRP A 284 19.91 -8.72 -13.97
CA TRP A 284 19.04 -9.65 -14.73
C TRP A 284 18.02 -8.96 -15.63
N ARG A 285 18.06 -7.63 -15.76
CA ARG A 285 17.18 -6.86 -16.65
C ARG A 285 17.96 -5.87 -17.49
N ILE A 286 17.37 -5.48 -18.62
CA ILE A 286 17.90 -4.40 -19.45
C ILE A 286 17.61 -3.06 -18.77
N GLY A 287 18.67 -2.34 -18.40
CA GLY A 287 18.58 -1.02 -17.77
C GLY A 287 18.50 -1.03 -16.24
N SER A 288 18.43 0.16 -15.66
CA SER A 288 18.39 0.38 -14.22
C SER A 288 16.96 0.63 -13.73
N TRP A 289 16.68 0.27 -12.48
CA TRP A 289 15.39 0.54 -11.83
C TRP A 289 15.48 1.76 -10.93
N THR A 290 14.35 2.43 -10.70
CA THR A 290 14.29 3.47 -9.65
C THR A 290 14.40 2.83 -8.27
N VAL A 291 14.86 3.59 -7.26
CA VAL A 291 14.95 3.10 -5.87
C VAL A 291 13.60 2.57 -5.37
N ILE A 292 12.49 3.24 -5.69
CA ILE A 292 11.16 2.75 -5.28
C ILE A 292 10.83 1.40 -5.93
N ARG A 293 11.21 1.17 -7.19
CA ARG A 293 11.02 -0.13 -7.86
C ARG A 293 11.89 -1.22 -7.23
N VAL A 294 13.09 -0.89 -6.75
CA VAL A 294 13.94 -1.81 -5.95
C VAL A 294 13.23 -2.22 -4.66
N PHE A 295 12.64 -1.27 -3.93
CA PHE A 295 11.87 -1.56 -2.72
C PHE A 295 10.64 -2.43 -2.98
N VAL A 296 9.88 -2.11 -4.04
CA VAL A 296 8.69 -2.88 -4.45
C VAL A 296 9.08 -4.31 -4.82
N ALA A 297 10.18 -4.50 -5.55
CA ALA A 297 10.68 -5.83 -5.91
C ALA A 297 11.19 -6.61 -4.69
N LEU A 298 11.98 -5.96 -3.82
CA LEU A 298 12.47 -6.59 -2.59
C LEU A 298 11.31 -7.01 -1.69
N HIS A 299 10.29 -6.16 -1.53
CA HIS A 299 9.09 -6.47 -0.78
C HIS A 299 8.44 -7.77 -1.25
N PHE A 300 8.19 -7.90 -2.56
CA PHE A 300 7.64 -9.13 -3.13
C PHE A 300 8.55 -10.34 -2.90
N TYR A 301 9.85 -10.24 -3.19
CA TYR A 301 10.75 -11.39 -3.03
C TYR A 301 10.81 -11.88 -1.58
N VAL A 302 10.76 -10.99 -0.60
CA VAL A 302 10.69 -11.39 0.81
C VAL A 302 9.41 -12.17 1.10
N HIS A 303 8.24 -11.69 0.64
CA HIS A 303 6.98 -12.43 0.77
C HIS A 303 7.04 -13.81 0.10
N LEU A 304 7.61 -13.89 -1.11
CA LEU A 304 7.75 -15.14 -1.85
C LEU A 304 8.66 -16.14 -1.14
N LEU A 305 9.77 -15.69 -0.57
CA LEU A 305 10.68 -16.55 0.20
C LEU A 305 10.02 -17.07 1.47
N VAL A 306 9.23 -16.24 2.16
CA VAL A 306 8.44 -16.69 3.32
C VAL A 306 7.39 -17.74 2.90
N PHE A 307 6.69 -17.52 1.79
CA PHE A 307 5.74 -18.50 1.25
C PHE A 307 6.40 -19.83 0.90
N ARG A 308 7.59 -19.80 0.30
CA ARG A 308 8.32 -21.02 -0.04
C ARG A 308 8.84 -21.77 1.18
N ALA A 309 9.33 -21.04 2.17
CA ALA A 309 9.71 -21.65 3.44
C ALA A 309 8.48 -22.30 4.09
N ALA A 310 7.29 -21.67 4.02
CA ALA A 310 6.04 -22.26 4.48
C ALA A 310 5.62 -23.49 3.67
N ALA A 311 5.73 -23.45 2.34
CA ALA A 311 5.44 -24.56 1.44
C ALA A 311 6.34 -25.77 1.74
N ALA A 312 7.65 -25.54 1.92
CA ALA A 312 8.62 -26.59 2.24
C ALA A 312 8.38 -27.20 3.63
N ALA A 313 7.87 -26.40 4.58
CA ALA A 313 7.51 -26.85 5.93
C ALA A 313 6.08 -27.41 6.04
N ALA A 314 5.32 -27.45 4.94
CA ALA A 314 3.91 -27.84 4.97
C ALA A 314 3.75 -29.32 5.37
N GLY A 315 2.82 -29.57 6.29
CA GLY A 315 2.52 -30.92 6.77
C GLY A 315 1.74 -31.76 5.75
N GLU A 316 1.69 -33.08 6.00
CA GLU A 316 0.99 -34.05 5.15
C GLU A 316 -0.49 -33.69 4.91
N ALA A 317 -1.16 -33.10 5.90
CA ALA A 317 -2.56 -32.67 5.75
C ALA A 317 -2.76 -31.60 4.66
N VAL A 318 -1.81 -30.66 4.52
CA VAL A 318 -1.83 -29.64 3.47
C VAL A 318 -1.60 -30.29 2.10
N HIS A 319 -0.58 -31.15 1.99
CA HIS A 319 -0.29 -31.87 0.75
C HIS A 319 -1.43 -32.78 0.29
N LYS A 320 -2.10 -33.45 1.24
CA LYS A 320 -3.25 -34.30 0.94
C LYS A 320 -4.44 -33.50 0.39
N ARG A 321 -4.62 -32.26 0.85
CA ARG A 321 -5.72 -31.40 0.42
C ARG A 321 -5.43 -30.66 -0.88
N PHE A 322 -4.24 -30.08 -1.02
CA PHE A 322 -3.91 -29.14 -2.11
C PHE A 322 -2.91 -29.70 -3.13
N GLY A 323 -2.49 -30.96 -2.96
CA GLY A 323 -1.44 -31.58 -3.78
C GLY A 323 -0.04 -31.17 -3.33
N LEU A 324 0.97 -31.69 -4.03
CA LEU A 324 2.37 -31.34 -3.80
C LEU A 324 2.70 -29.99 -4.47
N PRO A 325 3.55 -29.15 -3.84
CA PRO A 325 4.07 -27.96 -4.50
C PRO A 325 4.87 -28.34 -5.76
N PRO A 326 4.94 -27.46 -6.77
CA PRO A 326 5.78 -27.68 -7.94
C PRO A 326 7.25 -27.86 -7.53
N SER A 327 7.96 -28.75 -8.22
CA SER A 327 9.34 -29.11 -7.90
C SER A 327 10.38 -28.07 -8.32
N VAL A 328 9.99 -27.10 -9.15
CA VAL A 328 10.87 -26.06 -9.71
C VAL A 328 10.23 -24.70 -9.48
N GLU A 329 11.06 -23.75 -9.06
CA GLU A 329 10.71 -22.33 -9.05
C GLU A 329 10.54 -21.84 -10.50
N ASP A 330 9.36 -21.31 -10.79
CA ASP A 330 9.06 -20.65 -12.06
C ASP A 330 9.37 -19.16 -11.93
N LEU A 331 10.57 -18.75 -12.35
CA LEU A 331 10.97 -17.35 -12.42
C LEU A 331 11.26 -16.95 -13.86
N ASP A 332 10.94 -15.69 -14.16
CA ASP A 332 11.39 -15.04 -15.39
C ASP A 332 12.91 -15.21 -15.55
N GLU A 333 13.31 -15.74 -16.70
CA GLU A 333 14.71 -15.84 -17.06
C GLU A 333 15.35 -14.43 -17.10
N PRO A 334 16.65 -14.32 -16.72
CA PRO A 334 17.39 -13.10 -16.96
C PRO A 334 17.29 -12.69 -18.44
N SER A 335 17.05 -11.40 -18.70
CA SER A 335 16.90 -10.94 -20.08
C SER A 335 18.17 -11.27 -20.90
N PRO A 336 18.05 -11.75 -22.15
CA PRO A 336 19.20 -12.06 -22.99
C PRO A 336 20.19 -10.88 -23.08
N GLY A 337 21.49 -11.17 -23.01
CA GLY A 337 22.55 -10.17 -23.09
C GLY A 337 22.84 -9.42 -21.77
N THR A 338 22.13 -9.71 -20.69
CA THR A 338 22.42 -9.14 -19.36
C THR A 338 23.60 -9.84 -18.67
N PRO A 339 24.27 -9.19 -17.70
CA PRO A 339 25.33 -9.84 -16.92
C PRO A 339 24.91 -11.17 -16.28
N ALA A 340 23.69 -11.23 -15.74
CA ALA A 340 23.12 -12.45 -15.15
C ALA A 340 22.90 -13.56 -16.18
N ALA A 341 22.45 -13.23 -17.40
CA ALA A 341 22.29 -14.21 -18.47
C ALA A 341 23.63 -14.86 -18.86
N HIS A 342 24.73 -14.09 -18.83
CA HIS A 342 26.07 -14.61 -19.13
C HIS A 342 26.70 -15.39 -17.97
N SER A 343 26.53 -14.92 -16.73
CA SER A 343 27.16 -15.55 -15.55
C SER A 343 26.36 -16.71 -14.98
N GLY A 344 25.08 -16.83 -15.33
CA GLY A 344 24.15 -17.80 -14.74
C GLY A 344 23.76 -17.48 -13.28
N GLN A 345 24.04 -16.27 -12.80
CA GLN A 345 23.67 -15.80 -11.45
C GLN A 345 22.28 -15.16 -11.43
N TYR A 346 21.72 -14.96 -10.23
CA TYR A 346 20.41 -14.31 -10.01
C TYR A 346 19.25 -15.04 -10.70
N ARG A 347 19.32 -16.38 -10.68
CA ARG A 347 18.31 -17.29 -11.24
C ARG A 347 17.23 -17.65 -10.24
N THR A 348 17.47 -17.40 -8.95
CA THR A 348 16.53 -17.69 -7.86
C THR A 348 16.01 -16.42 -7.21
N SER A 349 14.85 -16.52 -6.56
CA SER A 349 14.28 -15.40 -5.78
C SER A 349 15.19 -15.00 -4.62
N ALA A 350 15.89 -15.96 -4.00
CA ALA A 350 16.81 -15.71 -2.90
C ALA A 350 17.99 -14.83 -3.35
N GLU A 351 18.66 -15.19 -4.45
CA GLU A 351 19.77 -14.40 -5.00
C GLU A 351 19.34 -12.97 -5.36
N ARG A 352 18.16 -12.82 -5.99
CA ARG A 352 17.62 -11.50 -6.34
C ARG A 352 17.26 -10.70 -5.08
N ALA A 353 16.67 -11.31 -4.06
CA ALA A 353 16.37 -10.66 -2.79
C ALA A 353 17.64 -10.16 -2.08
N ARG A 354 18.69 -10.98 -2.01
CA ARG A 354 19.98 -10.60 -1.41
C ARG A 354 20.60 -9.41 -2.13
N TYR A 355 20.63 -9.43 -3.47
CA TYR A 355 21.14 -8.31 -4.26
C TYR A 355 20.37 -7.00 -3.99
N LEU A 356 19.03 -7.06 -4.00
CA LEU A 356 18.21 -5.87 -3.76
C LEU A 356 18.34 -5.37 -2.31
N ALA A 357 18.50 -6.28 -1.35
CA ALA A 357 18.76 -5.95 0.05
C ALA A 357 20.12 -5.23 0.21
N GLU A 358 21.18 -5.70 -0.45
CA GLU A 358 22.48 -5.01 -0.48
C GLU A 358 22.38 -3.63 -1.12
N CYS A 359 21.63 -3.51 -2.22
CA CYS A 359 21.38 -2.22 -2.86
C CYS A 359 20.70 -1.25 -1.88
N VAL A 360 19.65 -1.70 -1.18
CA VAL A 360 18.92 -0.89 -0.18
C VAL A 360 19.83 -0.47 0.97
N LEU A 361 20.66 -1.37 1.50
CA LEU A 361 21.60 -1.08 2.58
C LEU A 361 22.73 -0.13 2.16
N SER A 362 23.04 -0.09 0.87
CA SER A 362 24.08 0.77 0.29
C SER A 362 23.58 2.18 -0.06
N LEU A 363 22.26 2.42 0.01
CA LEU A 363 21.70 3.74 -0.29
C LEU A 363 22.20 4.80 0.71
N PRO A 364 22.50 6.03 0.24
CA PRO A 364 22.80 7.14 1.13
C PRO A 364 21.62 7.40 2.10
N GLU A 365 21.90 7.81 3.33
CA GLU A 365 20.84 8.01 4.35
C GLU A 365 19.80 9.06 3.90
N GLN A 366 20.24 10.06 3.14
CA GLN A 366 19.44 11.11 2.55
C GLN A 366 18.61 10.67 1.33
N ALA A 367 18.81 9.46 0.80
CA ALA A 367 17.97 8.93 -0.27
C ALA A 367 16.58 8.53 0.24
N LEU A 368 16.48 8.16 1.53
CA LEU A 368 15.27 7.64 2.14
C LEU A 368 14.59 8.65 3.07
N THR A 369 13.27 8.56 3.14
CA THR A 369 12.50 9.18 4.23
C THR A 369 12.65 8.34 5.50
N GLU A 370 12.14 8.82 6.63
CA GLU A 370 12.04 8.00 7.85
C GLU A 370 11.21 6.73 7.61
N ASN A 371 10.13 6.87 6.85
CA ASN A 371 9.30 5.75 6.42
C ASN A 371 10.10 4.76 5.56
N GLY A 372 11.01 5.23 4.70
CA GLY A 372 11.88 4.34 3.92
C GLY A 372 12.89 3.56 4.76
N HIS A 373 13.52 4.21 5.75
CA HIS A 373 14.40 3.52 6.70
C HIS A 373 13.64 2.49 7.54
N ARG A 374 12.41 2.81 7.96
CA ARG A 374 11.52 1.87 8.66
C ARG A 374 11.15 0.69 7.77
N PHE A 375 10.74 0.95 6.52
CA PHE A 375 10.36 -0.07 5.54
C PHE A 375 11.51 -1.04 5.26
N ALA A 376 12.72 -0.51 5.00
CA ALA A 376 13.92 -1.30 4.80
C ALA A 376 14.22 -2.21 6.00
N ARG A 377 14.24 -1.65 7.22
CA ARG A 377 14.49 -2.44 8.44
C ARG A 377 13.45 -3.53 8.64
N TRP A 378 12.18 -3.22 8.46
CA TRP A 378 11.09 -4.18 8.58
C TRP A 378 11.25 -5.35 7.61
N LEU A 379 11.43 -5.08 6.32
CA LEU A 379 11.62 -6.11 5.29
C LEU A 379 12.87 -6.97 5.54
N LEU A 380 14.01 -6.34 5.84
CA LEU A 380 15.25 -7.06 6.07
C LEU A 380 15.23 -7.91 7.33
N THR A 381 14.43 -7.53 8.33
CA THR A 381 14.24 -8.34 9.55
C THR A 381 13.42 -9.59 9.24
N ALA A 382 12.33 -9.46 8.46
CA ALA A 382 11.55 -10.60 8.00
C ALA A 382 12.37 -11.53 7.09
N PHE A 383 13.15 -10.96 6.17
CA PHE A 383 13.98 -11.71 5.23
C PHE A 383 14.96 -12.66 5.93
N ARG A 384 15.64 -12.17 6.98
CA ARG A 384 16.62 -12.96 7.76
C ARG A 384 16.02 -14.14 8.53
N LEU A 385 14.70 -14.22 8.66
CA LEU A 385 14.06 -15.36 9.30
C LEU A 385 14.00 -16.58 8.37
N VAL A 386 14.03 -16.36 7.06
CA VAL A 386 13.87 -17.41 6.03
C VAL A 386 15.07 -17.56 5.10
N ASP A 387 16.09 -16.71 5.28
CA ASP A 387 17.35 -16.78 4.54
C ASP A 387 18.51 -16.39 5.48
N ASP A 388 19.33 -17.37 5.86
CA ASP A 388 20.44 -17.17 6.80
C ASP A 388 21.58 -16.31 6.21
N ASP A 389 21.70 -16.25 4.87
CA ASP A 389 22.68 -15.43 4.16
C ASP A 389 22.16 -14.02 3.85
N ALA A 390 20.94 -13.69 4.30
CA ALA A 390 20.36 -12.37 4.05
C ALA A 390 21.25 -11.25 4.61
N PRO A 391 21.52 -10.19 3.82
CA PRO A 391 22.39 -9.09 4.24
C PRO A 391 21.97 -8.47 5.58
N ARG A 392 22.97 -8.22 6.43
CA ARG A 392 22.80 -7.53 7.71
C ARG A 392 23.15 -6.06 7.54
N PRO A 393 22.47 -5.14 8.26
CA PRO A 393 22.91 -3.76 8.27
C PRO A 393 24.30 -3.79 8.88
N HIS A 394 25.26 -3.10 8.28
CA HIS A 394 26.55 -2.97 8.93
C HIS A 394 26.33 -2.39 10.33
N ASP A 395 26.91 -3.03 11.35
CA ASP A 395 27.03 -2.44 12.68
C ASP A 395 27.74 -1.10 12.47
N ARG A 396 26.96 -0.02 12.41
CA ARG A 396 27.50 1.32 12.38
C ARG A 396 28.15 1.49 13.74
N ALA A 397 29.45 1.18 13.83
CA ALA A 397 30.31 1.58 14.93
C ALA A 397 29.96 3.04 15.22
N ALA A 398 29.32 3.26 16.38
CA ALA A 398 28.68 4.49 16.83
C ALA A 398 28.88 5.61 15.82
N ALA A 399 28.01 5.66 14.81
CA ALA A 399 28.11 6.66 13.77
C ALA A 399 28.24 7.99 14.51
N THR A 400 29.41 8.59 14.33
CA THR A 400 29.83 9.87 14.85
C THR A 400 28.62 10.74 15.01
N THR A 401 28.37 11.16 16.26
CA THR A 401 27.40 12.18 16.64
C THR A 401 27.32 13.15 15.48
N ARG A 402 26.22 13.08 14.73
CA ARG A 402 25.99 13.92 13.55
C ARG A 402 26.43 15.31 13.98
N GLN A 403 27.43 15.89 13.34
CA GLN A 403 27.39 17.33 13.18
C GLN A 403 26.15 17.53 12.33
N ALA A 404 25.00 17.67 13.01
CA ALA A 404 23.84 18.28 12.41
C ALA A 404 24.38 19.55 11.74
N GLU A 405 23.94 19.84 10.51
CA GLU A 405 24.00 21.21 10.03
C GLU A 405 23.64 22.12 11.21
N PRO A 406 24.43 23.19 11.48
CA PRO A 406 24.25 24.02 12.66
C PRO A 406 22.77 24.22 12.88
N TRP A 407 22.25 23.66 13.98
CA TRP A 407 20.84 23.74 14.31
C TRP A 407 20.50 25.21 14.39
N GLN A 408 19.91 25.74 13.32
CA GLN A 408 19.30 27.04 13.34
C GLN A 408 17.90 26.80 13.89
N PRO A 409 17.59 27.24 15.13
CA PRO A 409 16.21 27.27 15.57
C PRO A 409 15.40 28.04 14.53
N PRO A 410 14.13 27.67 14.28
CA PRO A 410 13.28 28.53 13.48
C PRO A 410 13.36 29.96 14.06
N GLU A 411 13.66 30.94 13.22
CA GLU A 411 13.69 32.36 13.61
C GLU A 411 12.25 32.80 13.90
N ILE A 412 11.74 32.39 15.07
CA ILE A 412 10.50 32.88 15.62
C ILE A 412 10.90 34.12 16.44
N PRO A 413 10.38 35.31 16.09
CA PRO A 413 10.68 36.51 16.86
C PRO A 413 10.40 36.29 18.35
N PRO A 414 11.24 36.82 19.25
CA PRO A 414 10.97 36.74 20.68
C PRO A 414 9.64 37.44 20.99
N GLY A 415 8.62 36.64 21.34
CA GLY A 415 7.24 37.10 21.57
C GLY A 415 6.21 36.63 20.54
N GLY A 416 6.64 35.99 19.44
CA GLY A 416 5.74 35.44 18.44
C GLY A 416 4.86 34.31 18.99
N VAL A 417 3.57 34.35 18.64
CA VAL A 417 2.60 33.31 19.00
C VAL A 417 2.43 32.31 17.86
N LEU A 418 2.30 31.03 18.20
CA LEU A 418 2.07 29.95 17.25
C LEU A 418 0.57 29.66 17.14
N GLN A 419 0.02 29.83 15.95
CA GLN A 419 -1.40 29.67 15.71
C GLN A 419 -1.68 28.69 14.56
N ARG A 420 -2.62 27.77 14.77
CA ARG A 420 -3.13 26.91 13.70
C ARG A 420 -3.81 27.74 12.62
N ILE A 421 -3.53 27.39 11.37
CA ILE A 421 -4.29 27.90 10.23
C ILE A 421 -5.71 27.32 10.31
N ILE A 422 -6.70 28.20 10.17
CA ILE A 422 -8.12 27.87 10.16
C ILE A 422 -8.84 28.59 9.00
N PRO A 423 -9.88 28.00 8.40
CA PRO A 423 -10.42 26.67 8.70
C PRO A 423 -9.56 25.54 8.10
N VAL A 424 -9.67 24.34 8.69
CA VAL A 424 -9.06 23.09 8.21
C VAL A 424 -10.10 21.99 8.18
N ASP A 425 -9.92 21.02 7.30
CA ASP A 425 -10.56 19.72 7.40
C ASP A 425 -9.59 18.74 8.01
N ALA A 426 -10.10 17.83 8.85
CA ALA A 426 -9.26 16.88 9.54
C ALA A 426 -9.99 15.56 9.77
N CYS A 427 -9.26 14.45 9.67
CA CYS A 427 -9.71 13.14 10.07
C CYS A 427 -8.70 12.56 11.06
N ALA A 428 -9.15 12.35 12.30
CA ALA A 428 -8.33 11.85 13.39
C ALA A 428 -8.38 10.32 13.45
N LEU A 429 -7.21 9.71 13.63
CA LEU A 429 -7.01 8.27 13.77
C LEU A 429 -6.32 8.01 15.12
N PRO A 430 -7.03 8.15 16.25
CA PRO A 430 -6.44 8.06 17.58
C PRO A 430 -5.82 6.69 17.85
N GLY A 431 -6.44 5.60 17.36
CA GLY A 431 -5.90 4.24 17.46
C GLY A 431 -4.55 4.08 16.77
N LEU A 432 -4.27 4.86 15.72
CA LEU A 432 -2.99 4.90 15.02
C LEU A 432 -2.05 6.01 15.52
N GLY A 433 -2.54 6.91 16.38
CA GLY A 433 -1.84 8.13 16.76
C GLY A 433 -1.53 9.02 15.56
N GLN A 434 -2.50 9.17 14.64
CA GLN A 434 -2.33 9.94 13.42
C GLN A 434 -3.47 10.95 13.20
N LEU A 435 -3.15 12.04 12.51
CA LEU A 435 -4.12 13.00 12.01
C LEU A 435 -3.81 13.25 10.54
N VAL A 436 -4.81 13.13 9.67
CA VAL A 436 -4.73 13.69 8.31
C VAL A 436 -5.48 15.02 8.30
N VAL A 437 -4.81 16.08 7.83
CA VAL A 437 -5.33 17.45 7.87
C VAL A 437 -5.08 18.16 6.55
N SER A 438 -6.01 19.03 6.14
CA SER A 438 -5.88 19.88 4.96
C SER A 438 -6.40 21.29 5.28
N PRO A 439 -5.57 22.34 5.16
CA PRO A 439 -6.07 23.72 5.17
C PRO A 439 -7.09 23.92 4.06
N THR A 440 -8.22 24.59 4.32
CA THR A 440 -9.28 24.75 3.31
C THR A 440 -8.85 25.55 2.08
N ARG A 441 -7.78 26.36 2.21
CA ARG A 441 -7.16 27.12 1.13
C ARG A 441 -6.11 26.33 0.35
N SER A 442 -5.76 25.13 0.80
CA SER A 442 -4.76 24.26 0.21
C SER A 442 -5.42 23.07 -0.48
N ALA A 443 -4.84 22.65 -1.59
CA ALA A 443 -5.20 21.42 -2.28
C ALA A 443 -4.45 20.18 -1.75
N ARG A 444 -3.69 20.33 -0.64
CA ARG A 444 -2.80 19.29 -0.11
C ARG A 444 -3.33 18.68 1.19
N MET A 445 -3.05 17.39 1.36
CA MET A 445 -3.22 16.69 2.63
C MET A 445 -1.89 16.51 3.34
N HIS A 446 -1.91 16.59 4.66
CA HIS A 446 -0.75 16.40 5.50
C HIS A 446 -1.03 15.33 6.54
N TRP A 447 -0.14 14.35 6.61
CA TRP A 447 -0.14 13.31 7.63
C TRP A 447 0.72 13.72 8.81
N LEU A 448 0.10 13.87 9.98
CA LEU A 448 0.77 14.13 11.24
C LEU A 448 0.81 12.84 12.06
N ASN A 449 2.00 12.44 12.52
CA ASN A 449 2.13 11.41 13.54
C ASN A 449 1.81 11.97 14.93
N ALA A 450 1.76 11.10 15.95
CA ALA A 450 1.35 11.47 17.31
C ALA A 450 2.12 12.68 17.86
N ARG A 451 3.44 12.75 17.61
CA ARG A 451 4.28 13.88 17.99
C ARG A 451 3.84 15.16 17.31
N SER A 452 3.82 15.18 15.98
CA SER A 452 3.49 16.40 15.22
C SER A 452 2.03 16.82 15.41
N TRP A 453 1.11 15.88 15.62
CA TRP A 453 -0.28 16.15 15.98
C TRP A 453 -0.38 16.79 17.37
N THR A 454 0.37 16.30 18.36
CA THR A 454 0.39 16.91 19.69
C THR A 454 0.89 18.35 19.62
N VAL A 455 2.02 18.60 18.95
CA VAL A 455 2.56 19.96 18.75
C VAL A 455 1.56 20.84 18.01
N TYR A 456 1.00 20.36 16.90
CA TYR A 456 -0.02 21.08 16.14
C TYR A 456 -1.23 21.48 17.00
N SER A 457 -1.70 20.58 17.86
CA SER A 457 -2.84 20.84 18.76
C SER A 457 -2.53 21.89 19.83
N LEU A 458 -1.25 22.04 20.21
CA LEU A 458 -0.77 23.04 21.17
C LEU A 458 -0.50 24.41 20.55
N CYS A 459 -0.52 24.54 19.22
CA CYS A 459 -0.42 25.82 18.52
C CYS A 459 -1.78 26.56 18.53
N ASP A 460 -2.29 26.87 19.72
CA ASP A 460 -3.57 27.52 19.97
C ASP A 460 -3.43 29.02 20.31
N GLY A 461 -2.33 29.66 19.91
CA GLY A 461 -1.98 31.06 20.24
C GLY A 461 -0.91 31.19 21.34
N ARG A 462 -0.25 30.08 21.72
CA ARG A 462 0.85 30.07 22.70
C ARG A 462 2.18 30.52 22.08
N ASP A 463 3.04 31.10 22.91
CA ASP A 463 4.46 31.26 22.56
C ASP A 463 5.18 29.90 22.50
N LEU A 464 6.34 29.87 21.83
CA LEU A 464 7.12 28.64 21.64
C LEU A 464 7.48 27.97 22.99
N ARG A 465 7.92 28.74 23.99
CA ARG A 465 8.32 28.21 25.32
C ARG A 465 7.16 27.52 26.04
N SER A 466 5.96 28.07 25.90
CA SER A 466 4.73 27.52 26.46
C SER A 466 4.33 26.23 25.74
N VAL A 467 4.56 26.14 24.41
CA VAL A 467 4.40 24.90 23.65
C VAL A 467 5.40 23.84 24.12
N HIS A 468 6.68 24.16 24.31
CA HIS A 468 7.68 23.22 24.87
C HIS A 468 7.24 22.67 26.23
N THR A 469 6.83 23.56 27.15
CA THR A 469 6.39 23.17 28.49
C THR A 469 5.15 22.28 28.45
N ALA A 470 4.16 22.62 27.63
CA ALA A 470 2.93 21.84 27.48
C ALA A 470 3.18 20.48 26.81
N TYR A 471 4.02 20.45 25.78
CA TYR A 471 4.42 19.22 25.10
C TYR A 471 5.15 18.28 26.07
N ALA A 472 6.15 18.77 26.80
CA ALA A 472 6.89 18.01 27.80
C ALA A 472 5.97 17.35 28.83
N ARG A 473 4.98 18.11 29.34
CA ARG A 473 3.95 17.58 30.23
C ARG A 473 3.12 16.48 29.58
N ALA A 474 2.71 16.67 28.31
CA ALA A 474 1.89 15.70 27.59
C ALA A 474 2.62 14.38 27.34
N VAL A 475 3.94 14.41 27.11
CA VAL A 475 4.75 13.22 26.84
C VAL A 475 5.50 12.68 28.07
N GLY A 476 5.33 13.29 29.24
CA GLY A 476 5.97 12.86 30.49
C GLY A 476 7.48 13.07 30.54
N LEU A 477 8.01 14.08 29.85
CA LEU A 477 9.44 14.41 29.82
C LEU A 477 9.75 15.72 30.56
N PRO A 478 10.99 15.95 31.02
CA PRO A 478 11.40 17.24 31.55
C PRO A 478 11.32 18.35 30.48
N ALA A 479 10.79 19.52 30.86
CA ALA A 479 10.57 20.64 29.96
C ALA A 479 11.84 21.12 29.25
N ASP A 480 12.97 21.13 29.96
CA ASP A 480 14.25 21.61 29.46
C ASP A 480 15.10 20.50 28.82
N SER A 481 14.53 19.31 28.59
CA SER A 481 15.27 18.22 27.97
C SER A 481 15.59 18.53 26.50
N GLU A 482 16.80 18.16 26.08
CA GLU A 482 17.25 18.30 24.68
C GLU A 482 16.30 17.59 23.71
N GLU A 483 15.72 16.46 24.14
CA GLU A 483 14.77 15.70 23.34
C GLU A 483 13.47 16.46 23.08
N VAL A 484 12.87 17.07 24.12
CA VAL A 484 11.69 17.94 23.95
C VAL A 484 12.04 19.11 23.03
N ASN A 485 13.20 19.73 23.25
CA ASN A 485 13.63 20.88 22.47
C ASN A 485 13.73 20.56 20.97
N ARG A 486 14.37 19.43 20.65
CA ARG A 486 14.50 18.94 19.28
C ARG A 486 13.15 18.56 18.68
N GLN A 487 12.33 17.78 19.39
CA GLN A 487 11.05 17.27 18.88
C GLN A 487 10.04 18.38 18.56
N VAL A 488 9.92 19.39 19.45
CA VAL A 488 9.03 20.53 19.25
C VAL A 488 9.53 21.41 18.12
N SER A 489 10.82 21.80 18.14
CA SER A 489 11.41 22.66 17.11
C SER A 489 11.31 22.07 15.70
N ASP A 490 11.61 20.77 15.55
CA ASP A 490 11.49 20.06 14.28
C ASP A 490 10.03 20.01 13.79
N SER A 491 9.09 19.80 14.71
CA SER A 491 7.66 19.75 14.38
C SER A 491 7.15 21.12 13.98
N VAL A 492 7.45 22.18 14.73
CA VAL A 492 7.06 23.56 14.41
C VAL A 492 7.60 23.95 13.03
N ARG A 493 8.89 23.73 12.77
CA ARG A 493 9.51 24.03 11.46
C ARG A 493 8.76 23.34 10.31
N ARG A 494 8.43 22.06 10.46
CA ARG A 494 7.69 21.29 9.44
C ARG A 494 6.25 21.74 9.29
N LEU A 495 5.58 22.07 10.39
CA LEU A 495 4.19 22.55 10.39
C LEU A 495 4.07 23.94 9.74
N VAL A 496 5.04 24.84 9.97
CA VAL A 496 5.15 26.14 9.28
C VAL A 496 5.40 25.92 7.79
N ALA A 497 6.40 25.09 7.43
CA ALA A 497 6.70 24.80 6.02
C ALA A 497 5.56 24.09 5.27
N ALA A 498 4.63 23.48 6.00
CA ALA A 498 3.43 22.83 5.47
C ALA A 498 2.20 23.75 5.45
N ASP A 499 2.33 25.02 5.83
CA ASP A 499 1.21 25.96 5.98
C ASP A 499 0.08 25.40 6.84
N LEU A 500 0.44 24.72 7.94
CA LEU A 500 -0.52 24.22 8.95
C LEU A 500 -0.59 25.14 10.17
N ILE A 501 0.49 25.85 10.47
CA ILE A 501 0.56 26.85 11.54
C ILE A 501 1.25 28.11 11.01
N THR A 502 0.87 29.26 11.55
CA THR A 502 1.57 30.53 11.38
C THR A 502 2.28 30.90 12.69
N HIS A 503 3.25 31.79 12.56
CA HIS A 503 3.79 32.57 13.66
C HIS A 503 3.57 34.03 13.31
N ASP A 504 2.88 34.77 14.17
CA ASP A 504 2.81 36.22 14.02
C ASP A 504 4.15 36.83 14.45
N MET A 505 4.62 37.80 13.68
CA MET A 505 5.80 38.62 14.02
C MET A 505 5.46 39.72 15.01
#